data_AF-A0A9Q3K2I4-F1
#
_entry.id   AF-A0A9Q3K2I4-F1
#
_cell.length_a   1.000
_cell.length_b   1.000
_cell.length_c   1.000
_cell.angle_alpha   90.00
_cell.angle_beta   90.00
_cell.angle_gamma   90.00
#
_symmetry.space_group_name_H-M   'P 1'
#
loop_
_entity.id
_entity.type
_entity.pdbx_description
1 polymer ?
#
loop_
_entity_poly.entity_id
_entity_poly.type
_entity_poly.pdbx_seq_one_letter_code
_entity_poly.pdbx_strand_id
1 'polypeptide(L)'
;MPTPSHQEIRRNTTPMVKIRAKDYNLWFDGKDVERFIKKVENISDIEGENGRDIARQIAFWTKDEEISYHIEGMPGYETAYWDQLKFDMKGRWGTVSPERRYRLSSIT
;
A
#
# COMPACT_ATOMS: atom_id res chain seq x y z
N MET A 1 25.64 -11.78 25.93
CA MET A 1 24.47 -12.48 25.34
C MET A 1 24.95 -13.20 24.09
N PRO A 2 24.56 -14.46 23.84
CA PRO A 2 24.96 -15.15 22.61
C PRO A 2 24.26 -14.53 21.39
N THR A 3 25.00 -14.40 20.29
CA THR A 3 24.45 -14.01 18.99
C THR A 3 23.64 -15.19 18.40
N PRO A 4 22.39 -14.96 17.96
CA PRO A 4 21.58 -16.02 17.36
C PRO A 4 22.25 -16.63 16.13
N SER A 5 22.08 -17.94 15.95
CA SER A 5 22.62 -18.63 14.77
C SER A 5 21.90 -18.19 13.48
N HIS A 6 22.57 -18.29 12.33
CA HIS A 6 21.97 -17.96 11.03
C HIS A 6 20.69 -18.79 10.73
N GLN A 7 20.60 -20.01 11.28
CA GLN A 7 19.42 -20.87 11.17
C GLN A 7 18.27 -20.41 12.09
N GLU A 8 18.55 -19.89 13.29
CA GLU A 8 17.54 -19.27 14.15
C GLU A 8 17.04 -17.94 13.57
N ILE A 9 17.92 -17.12 12.99
CA ILE A 9 17.53 -15.88 12.32
C ILE A 9 16.54 -16.18 11.18
N ARG A 10 16.82 -17.22 10.38
CA ARG A 10 15.93 -17.68 9.31
C ARG A 10 14.60 -18.24 9.80
N ARG A 11 14.56 -18.82 11.02
CA ARG A 11 13.33 -19.35 11.63
C ARG A 11 12.49 -18.26 12.33
N ASN A 12 13.12 -17.16 12.74
CA ASN A 12 12.48 -16.08 13.51
C ASN A 12 12.04 -14.86 12.67
N THR A 13 12.31 -14.85 11.36
CA THR A 13 11.73 -13.86 10.45
C THR A 13 10.36 -14.34 9.99
N THR A 14 9.29 -13.60 10.32
CA THR A 14 7.97 -13.79 9.72
C THR A 14 8.13 -13.78 8.19
N PRO A 15 7.73 -14.85 7.49
CA PRO A 15 7.77 -14.86 6.03
C PRO A 15 6.91 -13.71 5.48
N MET A 16 7.41 -13.02 4.47
CA MET A 16 6.64 -11.97 3.80
C MET A 16 5.34 -12.55 3.25
N VAL A 17 4.21 -11.96 3.63
CA VAL A 17 2.90 -12.33 3.11
C VAL A 17 2.75 -11.75 1.72
N LYS A 18 2.44 -12.56 0.72
CA LYS A 18 2.23 -12.11 -0.66
C LYS A 18 0.74 -12.03 -0.97
N ILE A 19 0.18 -10.83 -1.07
CA ILE A 19 -1.21 -10.66 -1.52
C ILE A 19 -1.30 -10.90 -3.03
N ARG A 20 -2.17 -11.81 -3.43
CA ARG A 20 -2.56 -11.98 -4.83
C ARG A 20 -3.63 -10.96 -5.20
N ALA A 21 -3.19 -9.79 -5.67
CA ALA A 21 -4.09 -8.67 -6.02
C ALA A 21 -5.25 -9.05 -6.96
N LYS A 22 -5.02 -10.00 -7.87
CA LYS A 22 -6.05 -10.51 -8.79
C LYS A 22 -7.26 -11.12 -8.06
N ASP A 23 -7.02 -11.88 -6.99
CA ASP A 23 -8.09 -12.57 -6.23
C ASP A 23 -9.04 -11.55 -5.58
N TYR A 24 -8.55 -10.35 -5.33
CA TYR A 24 -9.28 -9.27 -4.66
C TYR A 24 -9.69 -8.13 -5.61
N ASN A 25 -9.38 -8.21 -6.90
CA ASN A 25 -9.50 -7.09 -7.85
C ASN A 25 -8.86 -5.81 -7.27
N LEU A 26 -7.65 -5.93 -6.73
CA LEU A 26 -6.91 -4.87 -6.06
C LEU A 26 -5.96 -4.20 -7.06
N TRP A 27 -6.50 -3.26 -7.84
CA TRP A 27 -5.74 -2.54 -8.85
C TRP A 27 -5.96 -1.04 -8.73
N PHE A 28 -4.88 -0.30 -8.52
CA PHE A 28 -4.90 1.16 -8.47
C PHE A 28 -4.74 1.76 -9.86
N ASP A 29 -5.61 2.71 -10.19
CA ASP A 29 -5.64 3.41 -11.48
C ASP A 29 -5.50 4.92 -11.32
N GLY A 30 -4.92 5.37 -10.20
CA GLY A 30 -4.68 6.79 -9.92
C GLY A 30 -5.92 7.53 -9.41
N LYS A 31 -7.07 6.86 -9.30
CA LYS A 31 -8.33 7.47 -8.83
C LYS A 31 -8.71 6.93 -7.46
N ASP A 32 -9.43 7.77 -6.72
CA ASP A 32 -9.98 7.44 -5.40
C ASP A 32 -8.98 6.79 -4.41
N VAL A 33 -7.79 7.38 -4.26
CA VAL A 33 -6.65 6.80 -3.51
C VAL A 33 -6.99 6.38 -2.08
N GLU A 34 -7.85 7.12 -1.37
CA GLU A 34 -8.26 6.77 0.00
C GLU A 34 -9.12 5.51 0.04
N ARG A 35 -9.96 5.31 -0.98
CA ARG A 35 -10.76 4.08 -1.11
C ARG A 35 -9.84 2.90 -1.42
N PHE A 36 -8.84 3.10 -2.27
CA PHE A 36 -7.83 2.09 -2.58
C PHE A 36 -7.03 1.70 -1.33
N ILE A 37 -6.47 2.68 -0.59
CA ILE A 37 -5.74 2.45 0.66
C ILE A 37 -6.59 1.67 1.67
N LYS A 38 -7.85 2.07 1.88
CA LYS A 38 -8.75 1.36 2.79
C LYS A 38 -8.98 -0.10 2.37
N LYS A 39 -9.08 -0.36 1.07
CA LYS A 39 -9.23 -1.72 0.54
C LYS A 39 -7.97 -2.55 0.77
N VAL A 40 -6.78 -1.98 0.56
CA VAL A 40 -5.50 -2.63 0.87
C VAL A 40 -5.45 -3.04 2.34
N GLU A 41 -5.70 -2.09 3.26
CA GLU A 41 -5.63 -2.36 4.71
C GLU A 41 -6.62 -3.45 5.14
N ASN A 42 -7.83 -3.46 4.59
CA ASN A 42 -8.81 -4.53 4.86
C ASN A 42 -8.34 -5.91 4.39
N ILE A 43 -7.70 -6.02 3.22
CA ILE A 43 -7.22 -7.31 2.71
C ILE A 43 -5.99 -7.75 3.50
N SER A 44 -5.09 -6.83 3.85
CA SER A 44 -3.92 -7.14 4.66
C SER A 44 -4.31 -7.64 6.05
N ASP A 45 -5.38 -7.11 6.66
CA ASP A 45 -5.94 -7.63 7.91
C ASP A 45 -6.45 -9.08 7.76
N ILE A 46 -7.12 -9.39 6.64
CA ILE A 46 -7.60 -10.76 6.34
C ILE A 46 -6.44 -11.74 6.11
N GLU A 47 -5.40 -11.32 5.40
CA GLU A 47 -4.26 -12.15 5.03
C GLU A 47 -3.16 -12.19 6.11
N GLY A 48 -3.29 -11.41 7.19
CA GLY A 48 -2.29 -11.28 8.25
C GLY A 48 -1.00 -10.58 7.79
N GLU A 49 -1.10 -9.72 6.80
CA GLU A 49 0.02 -8.96 6.26
C GLU A 49 0.29 -7.69 7.10
N ASN A 50 1.58 -7.37 7.27
CA ASN A 50 2.00 -6.15 7.95
C ASN A 50 2.27 -5.00 6.95
N GLY A 51 2.27 -3.76 7.44
CA GLY A 51 2.50 -2.57 6.59
C GLY A 51 3.81 -2.58 5.80
N ARG A 52 4.88 -3.18 6.33
CA ARG A 52 6.18 -3.25 5.63
C ARG A 52 6.08 -4.10 4.36
N ASP A 53 5.25 -5.14 4.38
CA ASP A 53 5.04 -6.04 3.23
C ASP A 53 4.08 -5.41 2.21
N ILE A 54 3.06 -4.68 2.67
CA ILE A 54 2.20 -3.85 1.83
C ILE A 54 3.03 -2.85 1.02
N ALA A 55 3.88 -2.09 1.72
CA ALA A 55 4.68 -1.03 1.11
C ALA A 55 5.60 -1.56 0.00
N ARG A 56 6.10 -2.80 0.11
CA ARG A 56 6.92 -3.42 -0.94
C ARG A 56 6.14 -3.92 -2.14
N GLN A 57 4.85 -4.20 -1.99
CA GLN A 57 4.07 -4.87 -3.01
C GLN A 57 3.17 -3.94 -3.81
N ILE A 58 2.79 -2.80 -3.22
CA ILE A 58 1.76 -1.93 -3.76
C ILE A 58 2.04 -1.37 -5.16
N ALA A 59 3.31 -1.22 -5.55
CA ALA A 59 3.70 -0.85 -6.92
C ALA A 59 3.23 -1.89 -7.97
N PHE A 60 3.23 -3.17 -7.61
CA PHE A 60 2.73 -4.26 -8.49
C PHE A 60 1.20 -4.33 -8.56
N TRP A 61 0.48 -3.55 -7.76
CA TRP A 61 -0.99 -3.53 -7.71
C TRP A 61 -1.54 -2.32 -8.47
N THR A 62 -0.92 -1.97 -9.59
CA THR A 62 -1.25 -0.81 -10.42
C THR A 62 -1.73 -1.25 -11.80
N LYS A 63 -2.56 -0.43 -12.46
CA LYS A 63 -3.07 -0.73 -13.81
C LYS A 63 -2.13 -0.32 -14.94
N ASP A 64 -1.18 0.57 -14.66
CA ASP A 64 -0.21 1.05 -15.64
C ASP A 64 1.15 1.30 -14.98
N GLU A 65 2.20 1.29 -15.82
CA GLU A 65 3.60 1.40 -15.42
C GLU A 65 3.94 2.80 -14.88
N GLU A 66 3.25 3.85 -15.33
CA GLU A 66 3.47 5.22 -14.88
C GLU A 66 3.09 5.39 -13.40
N ILE A 67 1.97 4.80 -12.97
CA ILE A 67 1.58 4.78 -11.55
C ILE A 67 2.60 3.98 -10.74
N SER A 68 3.03 2.81 -11.22
CA SER A 68 4.06 2.01 -10.54
C SER A 68 5.34 2.82 -10.31
N TYR A 69 5.84 3.44 -11.38
CA TYR A 69 7.04 4.29 -11.34
C TYR A 69 6.90 5.42 -10.30
N HIS A 70 5.74 6.08 -10.25
CA HIS A 70 5.51 7.12 -9.26
C HIS A 70 5.47 6.62 -7.82
N ILE A 71 4.89 5.44 -7.57
CA ILE A 71 4.90 4.81 -6.25
C ILE A 71 6.32 4.42 -5.83
N GLU A 72 7.08 3.81 -6.75
CA GLU A 72 8.47 3.37 -6.49
C GLU A 72 9.40 4.54 -6.14
N GLY A 73 9.11 5.74 -6.66
CA GLY A 73 9.83 6.97 -6.33
C GLY A 73 9.41 7.65 -5.02
N MET A 74 8.49 7.08 -4.23
CA MET A 74 8.02 7.69 -2.98
C MET A 74 8.90 7.32 -1.79
N PRO A 75 9.19 8.27 -0.86
CA PRO A 75 9.96 7.99 0.36
C PRO A 75 9.42 6.82 1.19
N GLY A 76 8.09 6.71 1.31
CA GLY A 76 7.45 5.60 2.02
C GLY A 76 7.66 4.23 1.38
N TYR A 77 7.85 4.17 0.06
CA TYR A 77 8.17 2.93 -0.65
C TYR A 77 9.62 2.54 -0.42
N GLU A 78 10.55 3.48 -0.60
CA GLU A 78 12.00 3.28 -0.36
C GLU A 78 12.27 2.77 1.06
N THR A 79 11.61 3.36 2.05
CA THR A 79 11.75 2.98 3.47
C THR A 79 10.90 1.78 3.89
N ALA A 80 10.02 1.30 2.99
CA ALA A 80 8.97 0.32 3.28
C ALA A 80 8.13 0.68 4.52
N TYR A 81 7.86 1.97 4.72
CA TYR A 81 7.06 2.47 5.84
C TYR A 81 5.66 2.87 5.35
N TRP A 82 4.69 2.00 5.62
CA TRP A 82 3.33 2.12 5.08
C TRP A 82 2.64 3.43 5.41
N ASP A 83 2.79 3.94 6.64
CA ASP A 83 2.13 5.19 7.03
C ASP A 83 2.65 6.39 6.26
N GLN A 84 3.97 6.43 6.01
CA GLN A 84 4.57 7.44 5.13
C GLN A 84 4.09 7.25 3.67
N LEU A 85 4.05 6.01 3.17
CA LEU A 85 3.61 5.77 1.80
C LEU A 85 2.15 6.18 1.58
N LYS A 86 1.27 5.94 2.56
CA LYS A 86 -0.11 6.46 2.54
C LYS A 86 -0.15 7.98 2.42
N PHE A 87 0.73 8.68 3.16
CA PHE A 87 0.83 10.14 3.10
C PHE A 87 1.29 10.58 1.70
N ASP A 88 2.33 9.97 1.15
CA ASP A 88 2.88 10.28 -0.17
C ASP A 88 1.83 10.05 -1.29
N MET A 89 1.15 8.90 -1.25
CA MET A 89 0.09 8.55 -2.20
C MET A 89 -1.09 9.53 -2.13
N LYS A 90 -1.52 9.93 -0.93
CA LYS A 90 -2.58 10.94 -0.76
C LYS A 90 -2.14 12.32 -1.23
N GLY A 91 -0.87 12.69 -1.03
CA GLY A 91 -0.32 13.95 -1.55
C GLY A 91 -0.37 14.01 -3.07
N ARG A 92 -0.15 12.89 -3.76
CA ARG A 92 -0.15 12.82 -5.22
C ARG A 92 -1.54 12.65 -5.85
N TRP A 93 -2.36 11.75 -5.31
CA TRP A 93 -3.65 11.34 -5.91
C TRP A 93 -4.88 11.69 -5.07
N GLY A 94 -4.69 12.27 -3.88
CA GLY A 94 -5.77 12.64 -2.96
C GLY A 94 -6.38 14.01 -3.24
N THR A 95 -5.93 14.73 -4.27
CA THR A 95 -6.53 16.02 -4.63
C THR A 95 -8.02 15.82 -4.83
N VAL A 96 -8.80 16.58 -4.06
CA VAL A 96 -10.26 16.57 -4.13
C VAL A 96 -10.63 17.07 -5.51
N SER A 97 -10.89 16.15 -6.41
CA SER A 97 -11.40 16.48 -7.72
C SER A 97 -12.73 17.26 -7.56
N PRO A 98 -13.07 18.19 -8.46
CA PRO A 98 -14.27 19.01 -8.33
C PRO A 98 -15.55 18.19 -8.05
N GLU A 99 -15.65 16.99 -8.61
CA GLU A 99 -16.74 16.04 -8.38
C GLU A 99 -16.77 15.46 -6.95
N ARG A 100 -15.61 15.22 -6.33
CA ARG A 100 -15.53 14.84 -4.91
C ARG A 100 -15.94 16.00 -4.02
N ARG A 101 -15.54 17.23 -4.38
CA ARG A 101 -15.93 18.44 -3.64
C ARG A 101 -17.45 18.60 -3.66
N TYR A 102 -18.08 18.44 -4.82
CA TYR A 102 -19.53 18.50 -4.97
C TYR A 102 -20.26 17.39 -4.19
N ARG A 103 -19.78 16.14 -4.25
CA ARG A 103 -20.36 15.01 -3.51
C ARG A 103 -20.25 15.19 -1.99
N LEU A 104 -19.15 15.74 -1.49
CA LEU A 104 -18.97 16.01 -0.06
C LEU A 104 -19.80 17.22 0.40
N SER A 105 -19.95 18.24 -0.44
CA SER A 105 -20.76 19.43 -0.12
C SER A 105 -22.28 19.20 -0.22
N SER A 106 -22.73 18.12 -0.85
CA SER A 106 -24.15 17.77 -0.98
C SER A 106 -24.66 16.82 0.13
N ILE A 107 -23.81 16.47 1.10
CA ILE A 107 -24.13 15.62 2.25
C ILE A 107 -24.30 16.47 3.54
N THR A 108 -24.27 17.81 3.45
CA THR A 108 -24.56 18.75 4.56
C THR A 108 -25.85 19.50 4.28
#